data_AF-A0A382D2Y1-F1
#
_entry.id   AF-A0A382D2Y1-F1
#
_cell.length_a   1.000
_cell.length_b   1.000
_cell.length_c   1.000
_cell.angle_alpha   90.00
_cell.angle_beta   90.00
_cell.angle_gamma   90.00
#
_symmetry.space_group_name_H-M   'P 1'
#
loop_
_entity.id
_entity.type
_entity.pdbx_description
1 polymer ?
#
loop_
_entity_poly.entity_id
_entity_poly.type
_entity_poly.pdbx_seq_one_letter_code
_entity_poly.pdbx_strand_id
1 'polypeptide(L)'
;MNAAEVPLVEVVLESQHPPPPSFKIGTDDDWMVEWRRCKDDDPEWPVIQSDISTGPFPFLMRTRDGWYIEPDPLHSLARRLISPTVSLLIFTLLIHSMEPGLVKIGLLSEAIAGSYRIGPLDYPKMLLVAFPIFLLPIVSRMVANLRDIRRQNAYIES
;
A
#
# COMPACT_ATOMS: atom_id res chain seq x y z
N MET A 1 -18.15 25.40 -22.86
CA MET A 1 -16.84 25.97 -23.23
C MET A 1 -16.92 26.21 -24.73
N ASN A 2 -16.61 27.43 -25.18
CA ASN A 2 -16.67 27.78 -26.60
C ASN A 2 -15.37 27.27 -27.25
N ALA A 3 -15.44 26.27 -28.14
CA ALA A 3 -14.27 25.67 -28.77
C ALA A 3 -13.42 26.70 -29.53
N ALA A 4 -14.05 27.76 -30.04
CA ALA A 4 -13.41 28.87 -30.74
C ALA A 4 -12.47 29.75 -29.88
N GLU A 5 -12.49 29.60 -28.55
CA GLU A 5 -11.66 30.39 -27.63
C GLU A 5 -10.38 29.64 -27.19
N VAL A 6 -10.21 28.38 -27.60
CA VAL A 6 -9.03 27.58 -27.26
C VAL A 6 -7.95 27.80 -28.32
N PRO A 7 -6.72 28.22 -27.95
CA PRO A 7 -5.65 28.39 -28.91
C PRO A 7 -5.30 27.04 -29.54
N LEU A 8 -5.33 26.98 -30.87
CA LEU A 8 -4.83 25.83 -31.63
C LEU A 8 -3.30 25.77 -31.45
N VAL A 9 -2.80 24.63 -30.97
CA VAL A 9 -1.37 24.39 -30.80
C VAL A 9 -0.93 23.42 -31.88
N GLU A 10 -0.17 23.91 -32.84
CA GLU A 10 0.41 23.14 -33.93
C GLU A 10 1.92 23.08 -33.74
N VAL A 11 2.48 21.86 -33.76
CA VAL A 11 3.89 21.61 -33.44
C VAL A 11 4.39 20.47 -34.31
N VAL A 12 5.62 20.60 -34.79
CA VAL A 12 6.35 19.51 -35.44
C VAL A 12 7.16 18.77 -34.38
N LEU A 13 6.95 17.47 -34.26
CA LEU A 13 7.71 16.62 -33.35
C LEU A 13 8.81 15.90 -34.12
N GLU A 14 10.07 16.23 -33.83
CA GLU A 14 11.22 15.47 -34.31
C GLU A 14 11.53 14.33 -33.34
N SER A 15 11.60 13.11 -33.86
CA SER A 15 11.88 11.90 -33.08
C SER A 15 12.75 10.92 -33.84
N GLN A 16 13.56 10.17 -33.10
CA GLN A 16 14.36 9.06 -33.62
C GLN A 16 13.52 7.79 -33.86
N HIS A 17 12.27 7.76 -33.37
CA HIS A 17 11.36 6.63 -33.53
C HIS A 17 10.35 6.86 -34.67
N PRO A 18 9.89 5.79 -35.35
CA PRO A 18 8.90 5.93 -36.41
C PRO A 18 7.62 6.57 -35.86
N PRO A 19 7.00 7.50 -36.61
CA PRO A 19 5.80 8.18 -36.15
C PRO A 19 4.63 7.18 -36.04
N PRO A 20 3.67 7.40 -35.12
CA PRO A 20 2.42 6.66 -35.13
C PRO A 20 1.68 6.86 -36.47
N PRO A 21 0.78 5.93 -36.83
CA PRO A 21 -0.03 6.08 -38.03
C PRO A 21 -0.83 7.39 -37.97
N SER A 22 -1.05 8.01 -39.13
CA SER A 22 -1.82 9.25 -39.19
C SER A 22 -3.25 9.03 -38.67
N PHE A 23 -3.71 9.90 -37.79
CA PHE A 23 -5.07 9.85 -37.27
C PHE A 23 -5.64 11.25 -37.06
N LYS A 24 -6.97 11.35 -37.13
CA LYS A 24 -7.73 12.56 -36.83
C LYS A 24 -8.87 12.16 -35.91
N ILE A 25 -8.94 12.78 -34.74
CA ILE A 25 -10.02 12.60 -33.76
C ILE A 25 -10.68 13.96 -33.58
N GLY A 26 -12.00 14.01 -33.73
CA GLY A 26 -12.76 15.26 -33.63
C GLY A 26 -13.15 15.82 -35.00
N THR A 27 -13.62 17.06 -35.02
CA THR A 27 -14.15 17.75 -36.21
C THR A 27 -13.56 19.14 -36.30
N ASP A 28 -13.42 19.69 -37.50
CA ASP A 28 -12.79 21.00 -37.73
C ASP A 28 -13.55 22.16 -37.06
N ASP A 29 -14.86 21.98 -36.83
CA ASP A 29 -15.76 22.95 -36.19
C ASP A 29 -15.81 22.83 -34.65
N ASP A 30 -15.09 21.87 -34.06
CA ASP A 30 -15.02 21.62 -32.61
C ASP A 30 -13.57 21.25 -32.20
N TRP A 31 -13.37 20.67 -31.03
CA TRP A 31 -12.06 20.14 -30.64
C TRP A 31 -11.57 19.09 -31.65
N MET A 32 -10.30 19.19 -32.02
CA MET A 32 -9.64 18.26 -32.93
C MET A 32 -8.24 17.92 -32.43
N VAL A 33 -7.87 16.65 -32.58
CA VAL A 33 -6.50 16.15 -32.44
C VAL A 33 -6.12 15.47 -33.74
N GLU A 34 -5.15 16.03 -34.45
CA GLU A 34 -4.62 15.49 -35.70
C GLU A 34 -3.14 15.12 -35.53
N TRP A 35 -2.78 13.94 -36.02
CA TRP A 35 -1.40 13.51 -36.22
C TRP A 35 -1.19 13.19 -37.69
N ARG A 36 -0.31 13.94 -38.35
CA ARG A 36 0.02 13.74 -39.77
C ARG A 36 1.47 14.11 -40.05
N ARG A 37 1.96 13.70 -41.22
CA ARG A 37 3.26 14.18 -41.73
C ARG A 37 3.13 15.63 -42.21
N CYS A 38 4.23 16.36 -42.14
CA CYS A 38 4.36 17.68 -42.78
C CYS A 38 4.14 17.54 -44.28
N LYS A 39 3.38 18.48 -44.85
CA LYS A 39 3.17 18.67 -46.28
C LYS A 39 3.96 19.89 -46.72
N ASP A 40 4.27 19.98 -48.01
CA ASP A 40 5.06 21.08 -48.57
C ASP A 40 4.35 22.46 -48.51
N ASP A 41 3.04 22.47 -48.24
CA ASP A 41 2.18 23.67 -48.14
C ASP A 41 1.87 24.05 -46.67
N ASP A 42 2.50 23.39 -45.69
CA ASP A 42 2.29 23.69 -44.28
C ASP A 42 3.09 24.93 -43.85
N PRO A 43 2.55 25.76 -42.92
CA PRO A 43 3.29 26.86 -42.30
C PRO A 43 4.53 26.37 -41.54
N GLU A 44 5.52 27.25 -41.35
CA GLU A 44 6.69 26.95 -40.51
C GLU A 44 6.27 26.91 -39.03
N TRP A 45 5.94 25.71 -38.56
CA TRP A 45 5.54 25.46 -37.18
C TRP A 45 6.75 25.28 -36.24
N PRO A 46 6.61 25.59 -34.95
CA PRO A 46 7.66 25.35 -33.97
C PRO A 46 8.01 23.86 -33.91
N VAL A 47 9.31 23.56 -33.96
CA VAL A 47 9.84 22.20 -33.85
C VAL A 47 10.18 21.90 -32.39
N ILE A 48 9.57 20.85 -31.83
CA ILE A 48 9.98 20.30 -30.54
C ILE A 48 10.89 19.11 -30.79
N GLN A 49 12.15 19.28 -30.43
CA GLN A 49 13.11 18.19 -30.33
C GLN A 49 12.87 17.47 -29.01
N SER A 50 12.29 16.29 -29.06
CA SER A 50 12.00 15.48 -27.89
C SER A 50 12.72 14.14 -28.00
N ASP A 51 13.49 13.80 -26.97
CA ASP A 51 13.94 12.44 -26.76
C ASP A 51 12.74 11.58 -26.37
N ILE A 52 12.13 10.92 -27.36
CA ILE A 52 11.07 9.95 -27.10
C ILE A 52 11.74 8.69 -26.57
N SER A 53 11.77 8.53 -25.25
CA SER A 53 12.13 7.24 -24.66
C SER A 53 10.92 6.31 -24.70
N THR A 54 11.13 5.08 -25.16
CA THR A 54 10.16 3.97 -25.00
C THR A 54 10.18 3.40 -23.57
N GLY A 55 11.17 3.80 -22.75
CA GLY A 55 11.25 3.45 -21.35
C GLY A 55 10.38 4.37 -20.48
N PRO A 56 9.84 3.87 -19.36
CA PRO A 56 9.11 4.71 -18.43
C PRO A 56 10.04 5.75 -17.80
N PHE A 57 9.54 6.98 -17.64
CA PHE A 57 10.33 8.07 -17.05
C PHE A 57 10.83 7.74 -15.64
N PRO A 58 12.02 8.22 -15.22
CA PRO A 58 12.61 7.92 -13.91
C PRO A 58 11.70 8.25 -12.72
N PHE A 59 10.88 9.31 -12.82
CA PHE A 59 9.94 9.67 -11.76
C PHE A 59 8.80 8.65 -11.58
N LEU A 60 8.41 7.95 -12.66
CA LEU A 60 7.44 6.85 -12.60
C LEU A 60 8.07 5.59 -12.00
N MET A 61 9.37 5.40 -12.18
CA MET A 61 10.12 4.26 -11.63
C MET A 61 10.40 4.41 -10.13
N ARG A 62 10.57 5.64 -9.62
CA ARG A 62 10.82 5.91 -8.19
C ARG A 62 9.82 5.24 -7.23
N THR A 63 8.56 5.12 -7.63
CA THR A 63 7.51 4.48 -6.81
C THR A 63 7.38 2.97 -7.10
N ARG A 64 7.84 2.52 -8.27
CA ARG A 64 7.72 1.14 -8.76
C ARG A 64 8.90 0.25 -8.37
N ASP A 65 10.11 0.79 -8.28
CA ASP A 65 11.29 -0.02 -7.97
C ASP A 65 11.28 -0.53 -6.52
N GLY A 66 10.69 0.24 -5.60
CA GLY A 66 10.48 -0.17 -4.21
C GLY A 66 9.47 -1.32 -4.02
N TRP A 67 8.67 -1.64 -5.05
CA TRP A 67 7.69 -2.74 -5.04
C TRP A 67 8.31 -4.11 -5.31
N TYR A 68 9.54 -4.16 -5.83
CA TYR A 68 10.28 -5.40 -6.10
C TYR A 68 11.04 -5.93 -4.88
N ILE A 69 11.02 -5.22 -3.76
CA ILE A 69 11.65 -5.69 -2.52
C ILE A 69 10.81 -6.82 -1.95
N GLU A 70 11.40 -8.02 -1.87
CA GLU A 70 10.77 -9.17 -1.23
C GLU A 70 10.32 -8.82 0.20
N PRO A 71 9.08 -9.15 0.57
CA PRO A 71 8.54 -8.80 1.87
C PRO A 71 9.34 -9.47 3.00
N ASP A 72 9.50 -8.80 4.13
CA ASP A 72 10.22 -9.39 5.26
C ASP A 72 9.61 -10.74 5.69
N PRO A 73 10.42 -11.79 5.94
CA PRO A 73 9.93 -13.07 6.45
C PRO A 73 9.13 -12.95 7.75
N LEU A 74 9.32 -11.88 8.54
CA LEU A 74 8.51 -11.55 9.72
C LEU A 74 7.02 -11.42 9.42
N HIS A 75 6.62 -11.04 8.20
CA HIS A 75 5.20 -10.98 7.82
C HIS A 75 4.55 -12.37 7.80
N SER A 76 5.29 -13.37 7.33
CA SER A 76 4.82 -14.76 7.29
C SER A 76 4.67 -15.33 8.70
N LEU A 77 5.65 -15.05 9.57
CA LEU A 77 5.63 -15.42 10.97
C LEU A 77 4.46 -14.73 11.70
N ALA A 78 4.30 -13.42 11.50
CA ALA A 78 3.20 -12.64 12.06
C ALA A 78 1.85 -13.29 11.72
N ARG A 79 1.65 -13.61 10.44
CA ARG A 79 0.40 -14.19 9.93
C ARG A 79 0.12 -15.56 10.55
N ARG A 80 1.16 -16.39 10.71
CA ARG A 80 1.04 -17.70 11.34
C ARG A 80 0.67 -17.60 12.83
N LEU A 81 1.14 -16.56 13.52
CA LEU A 81 0.88 -16.34 14.94
C LEU A 81 -0.53 -15.78 15.23
N ILE A 82 -1.22 -15.16 14.26
CA ILE A 82 -2.56 -14.58 14.51
C ILE A 82 -3.55 -15.63 15.01
N SER A 83 -3.70 -16.73 14.29
CA SER A 83 -4.69 -17.78 14.60
C SER A 83 -4.56 -18.37 16.01
N PRO A 84 -3.38 -18.89 16.44
CA PRO A 84 -3.24 -19.48 17.77
C PRO A 84 -3.42 -18.44 18.87
N THR A 85 -2.93 -17.23 18.65
CA THR A 85 -2.95 -16.16 19.64
C THR A 85 -4.35 -15.59 19.84
N VAL A 86 -5.14 -15.40 18.77
CA VAL A 86 -6.55 -15.01 18.86
C VAL A 86 -7.37 -16.11 19.53
N SER A 87 -7.11 -17.38 19.19
CA SER A 87 -7.78 -18.52 19.83
C SER A 87 -7.53 -18.52 21.33
N LEU A 88 -6.27 -18.33 21.76
CA LEU A 88 -5.90 -18.22 23.18
C LEU A 88 -6.68 -17.09 23.88
N LEU A 89 -6.82 -15.93 23.24
CA LEU A 89 -7.56 -14.80 23.79
C LEU A 89 -9.06 -15.14 23.96
N ILE A 90 -9.68 -15.75 22.95
CA ILE A 90 -11.09 -16.19 23.01
C ILE A 90 -11.28 -17.18 24.16
N PHE A 91 -10.43 -18.19 24.27
CA PHE A 91 -10.49 -19.15 25.38
C PHE A 91 -10.32 -18.47 26.74
N THR A 92 -9.38 -17.54 26.85
CA THR A 92 -9.15 -16.78 28.08
C THR A 92 -10.39 -16.01 28.51
N LEU A 93 -11.06 -15.34 27.58
CA LEU A 93 -12.30 -14.61 27.83
C LEU A 93 -13.46 -15.53 28.21
N LEU A 94 -13.56 -16.69 27.55
CA LEU A 94 -14.60 -17.68 27.81
C LEU A 94 -14.44 -18.33 29.19
N ILE A 95 -13.20 -18.72 29.56
CA ILE A 95 -12.92 -19.28 30.88
C ILE A 95 -13.18 -18.23 31.96
N HIS A 96 -12.82 -16.96 31.71
CA HIS A 96 -13.06 -15.89 32.65
C HIS A 96 -14.57 -15.61 32.85
N SER A 97 -15.39 -15.65 31.80
CA SER A 97 -16.84 -15.48 31.95
C SER A 97 -17.49 -16.63 32.73
N MET A 98 -16.94 -17.84 32.62
CA MET A 98 -17.40 -19.04 33.32
C MET A 98 -16.77 -19.26 34.69
N GLU A 99 -15.85 -18.38 35.11
CA GLU A 99 -15.05 -18.49 36.33
C GLU A 99 -15.86 -18.88 37.59
N PRO A 100 -16.95 -18.20 37.96
CA PRO A 100 -17.69 -18.55 39.18
C PRO A 100 -18.33 -19.94 39.12
N GLY A 101 -18.63 -20.47 37.92
CA GLY A 101 -19.13 -21.83 37.74
C GLY A 101 -18.01 -22.87 37.79
N LEU A 102 -16.89 -22.58 37.14
CA LEU A 102 -15.74 -23.48 37.05
C LEU A 102 -15.03 -23.67 38.40
N VAL A 103 -14.97 -22.62 39.24
CA VAL A 103 -14.44 -22.72 40.61
C VAL A 103 -15.34 -23.59 41.48
N LYS A 104 -16.67 -23.47 41.39
CA LYS A 104 -17.63 -24.28 42.17
C LYS A 104 -17.55 -25.78 41.88
N ILE A 105 -17.26 -26.15 40.63
CA ILE A 105 -17.13 -27.55 40.19
C ILE A 105 -15.71 -28.09 40.49
N GLY A 106 -14.80 -27.25 41.00
CA GLY A 106 -13.41 -27.62 41.31
C GLY A 106 -12.50 -27.76 40.09
N LEU A 107 -12.95 -27.29 38.92
CA LEU A 107 -12.24 -27.42 37.65
C LEU A 107 -11.19 -26.31 37.46
N LEU A 108 -11.41 -25.14 38.07
CA LEU A 108 -10.43 -24.07 38.19
C LEU A 108 -10.00 -23.91 39.65
N SER A 109 -8.69 -23.79 39.86
CA SER A 109 -8.13 -23.38 41.15
C SER A 109 -8.37 -21.90 41.40
N GLU A 110 -8.68 -21.53 42.64
CA GLU A 110 -8.74 -20.14 43.12
C GLU A 110 -7.43 -19.36 42.92
N ALA A 111 -6.31 -20.06 42.68
CA ALA A 111 -5.04 -19.43 42.32
C ALA A 111 -5.10 -18.77 40.92
N ILE A 112 -5.75 -19.44 39.97
CA ILE A 112 -5.86 -19.02 38.56
C ILE A 112 -7.10 -18.14 38.35
N ALA A 113 -8.19 -18.48 39.04
CA ALA A 113 -9.36 -17.63 39.15
C ALA A 113 -9.02 -16.36 39.94
N GLY A 114 -9.63 -15.24 39.56
CA GLY A 114 -9.53 -13.96 40.24
C GLY A 114 -8.90 -12.84 39.41
N SER A 115 -8.94 -11.65 40.01
CA SER A 115 -8.40 -10.43 39.45
C SER A 115 -7.14 -9.99 40.19
N TYR A 116 -6.30 -9.23 39.48
CA TYR A 116 -5.25 -8.41 40.06
C TYR A 116 -5.73 -6.97 40.05
N ARG A 117 -5.70 -6.31 41.21
CA ARG A 117 -6.12 -4.90 41.32
C ARG A 117 -4.93 -4.00 41.01
N ILE A 118 -5.01 -3.25 39.91
CA ILE A 118 -4.02 -2.23 39.54
C ILE A 118 -4.71 -0.87 39.65
N GLY A 119 -4.37 -0.11 40.69
CA GLY A 119 -5.08 1.13 41.01
C GLY A 119 -6.55 0.84 41.38
N PRO A 120 -7.52 1.64 40.90
CA PRO A 120 -8.94 1.42 41.17
C PRO A 120 -9.59 0.34 40.28
N LEU A 121 -8.85 -0.30 39.37
CA LEU A 121 -9.38 -1.28 38.41
C LEU A 121 -8.95 -2.71 38.72
N ASP A 122 -9.89 -3.64 38.58
CA ASP A 122 -9.67 -5.08 38.72
C ASP A 122 -9.48 -5.73 37.34
N TYR A 123 -8.32 -6.36 37.12
CA TYR A 123 -7.97 -7.02 35.86
C TYR A 123 -7.92 -8.53 36.01
N PRO A 124 -8.55 -9.32 35.14
CA PRO A 124 -8.50 -10.78 35.21
C PRO A 124 -7.06 -11.29 35.05
N LYS A 125 -6.61 -12.17 35.94
CA LYS A 125 -5.23 -12.70 35.92
C LYS A 125 -4.87 -13.35 34.59
N MET A 126 -5.76 -14.17 34.05
CA MET A 126 -5.52 -14.85 32.78
C MET A 126 -5.42 -13.87 31.60
N LEU A 127 -6.20 -12.80 31.62
CA LEU A 127 -6.17 -11.77 30.57
C LEU A 127 -4.85 -10.98 30.61
N LEU A 128 -4.30 -10.72 31.80
CA LEU A 128 -3.00 -10.08 31.94
C LEU A 128 -1.86 -10.89 31.30
N VAL A 129 -1.97 -12.23 31.25
CA VAL A 129 -0.98 -13.10 30.60
C VAL A 129 -1.26 -13.26 29.11
N ALA A 130 -2.53 -13.46 28.73
CA ALA A 130 -2.92 -13.65 27.34
C ALA A 130 -2.73 -12.39 26.49
N PHE A 131 -2.90 -11.20 27.08
CA PHE A 131 -2.85 -9.93 26.34
C PHE A 131 -1.47 -9.61 25.75
N PRO A 132 -0.34 -9.71 26.48
CA PRO A 132 0.99 -9.56 25.88
C PRO A 132 1.26 -10.54 24.73
N ILE A 133 0.79 -11.78 24.88
CA ILE A 133 0.90 -12.81 23.82
C ILE A 133 0.07 -12.38 22.61
N PHE A 134 -1.12 -11.81 22.84
CA PHE A 134 -1.98 -11.20 21.82
C PHE A 134 -1.32 -10.10 21.01
N LEU A 135 -0.47 -9.29 21.62
CA LEU A 135 0.22 -8.20 20.93
C LEU A 135 1.34 -8.68 19.99
N LEU A 136 1.87 -9.91 20.15
CA LEU A 136 3.03 -10.39 19.39
C LEU A 136 2.88 -10.28 17.85
N PRO A 137 1.76 -10.71 17.22
CA PRO A 137 1.60 -10.59 15.77
C PRO A 137 1.51 -9.14 15.29
N ILE A 138 1.01 -8.23 16.14
CA ILE A 138 0.89 -6.80 15.83
C ILE A 138 2.27 -6.16 15.88
N VAL A 139 3.02 -6.42 16.95
CA VAL A 139 4.38 -5.91 17.11
C VAL A 139 5.29 -6.45 16.02
N SER A 140 5.22 -7.73 15.69
CA SER A 140 6.07 -8.30 14.63
C SER A 140 5.74 -7.68 13.26
N ARG A 141 4.47 -7.39 12.99
CA ARG A 141 4.05 -6.67 11.78
C ARG A 141 4.57 -5.23 11.75
N MET A 142 4.54 -4.54 12.88
CA MET A 142 5.10 -3.19 12.99
C MET A 142 6.61 -3.18 12.70
N VAL A 143 7.34 -4.12 13.28
CA VAL A 143 8.79 -4.28 13.06
C VAL A 143 9.10 -4.62 11.60
N ALA A 144 8.33 -5.53 10.99
CA ALA A 144 8.48 -5.88 9.58
C ALA A 144 8.28 -4.65 8.67
N ASN A 145 7.21 -3.88 8.88
CA ASN A 145 6.97 -2.64 8.13
C ASN A 145 8.10 -1.62 8.29
N LEU A 146 8.59 -1.42 9.53
CA LEU A 146 9.72 -0.53 9.80
C LEU A 146 10.99 -0.97 9.04
N ARG A 147 11.25 -2.28 8.97
CA ARG A 147 12.41 -2.82 8.27
C ARG A 147 12.28 -2.73 6.76
N ASP A 148 11.07 -2.91 6.23
CA ASP A 148 10.78 -2.76 4.80
C ASP A 148 10.94 -1.30 4.37
N ILE A 149 10.45 -0.34 5.15
CA ILE A 149 10.65 1.10 4.90
C ILE A 149 12.15 1.46 4.91
N ARG A 150 12.91 0.95 5.88
CA ARG A 150 14.36 1.18 5.94
C ARG A 150 15.08 0.65 4.69
N ARG A 151 14.69 -0.53 4.20
CA ARG A 151 15.25 -1.11 2.96
C ARG A 151 14.88 -0.30 1.72
N GLN A 152 13.63 0.17 1.63
CA GLN A 152 13.19 1.05 0.54
C GLN A 152 13.97 2.37 0.51
N ASN A 153 14.14 3.01 1.66
CA ASN A 153 14.91 4.25 1.74
C ASN A 153 16.38 4.05 1.35
N ALA A 154 17.01 2.97 1.83
CA ALA A 154 18.39 2.65 1.47
C ALA A 154 18.57 2.38 -0.04
N TYR A 155 17.57 1.80 -0.70
CA TYR A 155 17.59 1.58 -2.15
C TYR A 155 17.35 2.87 -2.96
N ILE A 156 16.53 3.80 -2.47
CA ILE A 156 16.29 5.08 -3.14
C ILE A 156 17.50 6.03 -2.99
N GLU A 157 18.25 5.90 -1.89
CA GLU A 157 19.46 6.70 -1.63
C GLU A 157 20.72 6.21 -2.37
N SER A 158 20.72 4.96 -2.87
CA SER A 158 21.82 4.37 -3.66
C SER A 158 21.72 4.67 -5.15
#